data_AF-A0A350UMF4-F1
#
_entry.id   AF-A0A350UMF4-F1
#
_cell.length_a   1.000
_cell.length_b   1.000
_cell.length_c   1.000
_cell.angle_alpha   90.00
_cell.angle_beta   90.00
_cell.angle_gamma   90.00
#
_symmetry.space_group_name_H-M   'P 1'
#
loop_
_entity.id
_entity.type
_entity.pdbx_description
1 polymer ?
#
loop_
_entity_poly.entity_id
_entity_poly.type
_entity_poly.pdbx_seq_one_letter_code
_entity_poly.pdbx_strand_id
1 'polypeptide(L)'
;MPSLIDIRRRIKSVKNTQQITKAMKMVAAARLRRSQEAIVKARPFASAIKETVQNLVRNEEVREFHPLLTKRDVKKVRVILLTSDRGLCGSFNT
;
A
#
# COMPACT_ATOMS: atom_id res chain seq x y z
N MET A 1 38.34 16.35 24.04
CA MET A 1 38.02 14.90 24.09
C MET A 1 36.60 14.74 24.61
N PRO A 2 35.77 13.86 24.03
CA PRO A 2 34.45 13.58 24.60
C PRO A 2 34.60 13.03 26.02
N SER A 3 33.80 13.53 26.95
CA SER A 3 33.85 13.05 28.33
C SER A 3 33.20 11.67 28.46
N LEU A 4 33.53 10.93 29.52
CA LEU A 4 32.83 9.69 29.87
C LEU A 4 31.31 9.88 30.01
N ILE A 5 30.87 11.07 30.42
CA ILE A 5 29.46 11.45 30.54
C ILE A 5 28.81 11.50 29.16
N ASP A 6 29.48 12.08 28.15
CA ASP A 6 28.97 12.18 26.79
C ASP A 6 28.80 10.81 26.14
N ILE A 7 29.76 9.91 26.36
CA ILE A 7 29.68 8.52 25.89
C ILE A 7 28.49 7.80 26.54
N ARG A 8 28.32 7.91 27.86
CA ARG A 8 27.17 7.31 28.58
C ARG A 8 25.84 7.87 28.10
N ARG A 9 25.74 9.18 27.85
CA ARG A 9 24.53 9.82 27.30
C ARG A 9 24.20 9.27 25.91
N ARG A 10 25.20 9.14 25.03
CA ARG A 10 25.01 8.58 23.67
C ARG A 10 24.57 7.11 23.72
N ILE A 11 25.14 6.30 24.59
CA ILE A 11 24.72 4.90 24.80
C ILE A 11 23.24 4.84 25.20
N LYS A 12 22.82 5.68 26.15
CA LYS A 12 21.42 5.73 26.61
C LYS A 12 20.48 6.17 25.46
N SER A 13 20.87 7.19 24.70
CA SER A 13 20.11 7.67 23.55
C SER A 13 19.92 6.58 22.48
N VAL A 14 21.01 5.90 22.07
CA VAL A 14 20.94 4.82 21.08
C VAL A 14 20.11 3.63 21.58
N LYS A 15 20.22 3.27 22.87
CA LYS A 15 19.36 2.22 23.47
C LYS A 15 17.88 2.60 23.41
N ASN A 16 17.53 3.85 23.68
CA ASN A 16 16.15 4.33 23.56
C ASN A 16 15.65 4.28 22.11
N THR A 17 16.45 4.78 21.16
CA THR A 17 16.12 4.70 19.72
C THR A 17 15.92 3.26 19.27
N GLN A 18 16.75 2.32 19.73
CA GLN A 18 16.61 0.89 19.43
C GLN A 18 15.29 0.31 19.93
N GLN A 19 14.86 0.67 21.15
CA GLN A 19 13.58 0.22 21.69
C GLN A 19 12.40 0.78 20.90
N ILE A 20 12.45 2.07 20.53
CA ILE A 20 11.42 2.73 19.72
C ILE A 20 11.30 2.06 18.35
N THR A 21 12.42 1.87 17.64
CA THR A 21 12.40 1.25 16.31
C THR A 21 11.98 -0.22 16.35
N LYS A 22 12.35 -0.96 17.41
CA LYS A 22 11.85 -2.33 17.64
C LYS A 22 10.33 -2.35 17.80
N ALA A 23 9.76 -1.42 18.58
CA ALA A 23 8.32 -1.29 18.72
C ALA A 23 7.65 -0.92 17.38
N MET A 24 8.20 0.06 16.65
CA MET A 24 7.70 0.46 15.33
C MET A 24 7.71 -0.72 14.34
N LYS A 25 8.76 -1.54 14.33
CA LYS A 25 8.84 -2.75 13.49
C LYS A 25 7.70 -3.72 13.80
N MET A 26 7.41 -3.97 15.08
CA MET A 26 6.32 -4.87 15.48
C MET A 26 4.95 -4.30 15.09
N VAL A 27 4.73 -3.00 15.27
CA VAL A 27 3.49 -2.33 14.86
C VAL A 27 3.30 -2.39 13.34
N ALA A 28 4.37 -2.15 12.56
CA ALA A 28 4.34 -2.26 11.11
C ALA A 28 4.02 -3.69 10.66
N ALA A 29 4.64 -4.70 11.27
CA ALA A 29 4.36 -6.10 10.98
C ALA A 29 2.89 -6.48 11.28
N ALA A 30 2.35 -6.02 12.41
CA ALA A 30 0.94 -6.25 12.76
C ALA A 30 -0.02 -5.59 11.76
N ARG A 31 0.29 -4.36 11.31
CA ARG A 31 -0.50 -3.66 10.28
C ARG A 31 -0.44 -4.38 8.94
N LEU A 32 0.75 -4.81 8.51
CA LEU A 32 0.92 -5.58 7.27
C LEU A 32 0.08 -6.85 7.30
N ARG A 33 0.15 -7.62 8.39
CA ARG A 33 -0.65 -8.83 8.57
C ARG A 33 -2.15 -8.53 8.47
N ARG A 34 -2.64 -7.49 9.15
CA ARG A 34 -4.04 -7.06 9.08
C ARG A 34 -4.45 -6.70 7.64
N SER A 35 -3.61 -5.97 6.91
CA SER A 35 -3.86 -5.62 5.52
C SER A 35 -3.89 -6.85 4.60
N GLN A 36 -2.98 -7.82 4.83
CA GLN A 36 -2.99 -9.09 4.08
C GLN A 36 -4.27 -9.89 4.35
N GLU A 37 -4.69 -10.00 5.60
CA GLU A 37 -5.94 -10.68 5.97
C GLU A 37 -7.16 -10.01 5.33
N ALA A 38 -7.20 -8.67 5.30
CA ALA A 38 -8.26 -7.91 4.64
C ALA A 38 -8.30 -8.19 3.12
N ILE A 39 -7.15 -8.23 2.46
CA ILE A 39 -7.07 -8.57 1.03
C ILE A 39 -7.56 -9.99 0.78
N VAL A 40 -7.15 -10.97 1.59
CA VAL A 40 -7.59 -12.37 1.44
C VAL A 40 -9.11 -12.47 1.60
N LYS A 41 -9.69 -11.79 2.59
CA LYS A 41 -11.15 -11.74 2.79
C LYS A 41 -11.90 -11.06 1.64
N ALA A 42 -11.28 -10.10 0.96
CA ALA A 42 -11.88 -9.42 -0.20
C ALA A 42 -11.80 -10.24 -1.50
N ARG A 43 -10.98 -11.30 -1.57
CA ARG A 43 -10.78 -12.10 -2.80
C ARG A 43 -12.07 -12.71 -3.36
N PRO A 44 -12.96 -13.33 -2.57
CA PRO A 44 -14.17 -13.95 -3.12
C PRO A 44 -15.07 -12.93 -3.82
N PHE A 45 -15.24 -11.74 -3.23
CA PHE A 45 -15.99 -10.65 -3.83
C PHE A 45 -15.35 -10.16 -5.13
N ALA A 46 -14.03 -9.96 -5.13
CA ALA A 46 -13.30 -9.54 -6.34
C ALA A 46 -13.43 -10.58 -7.48
N SER A 47 -13.38 -11.88 -7.16
CA SER A 47 -13.58 -12.95 -8.13
C SER A 47 -15.01 -12.96 -8.68
N ALA A 48 -16.02 -12.87 -7.80
CA ALA A 48 -17.43 -12.86 -8.21
C ALA A 48 -17.76 -11.66 -9.12
N ILE A 49 -17.34 -10.44 -8.74
CA ILE A 49 -17.54 -9.25 -9.57
C ILE A 49 -16.82 -9.40 -10.90
N LYS A 50 -15.59 -9.90 -10.91
CA LYS A 50 -14.84 -10.10 -12.15
C LYS A 50 -15.59 -11.04 -13.09
N GLU A 51 -16.13 -12.14 -12.58
CA GLU A 51 -16.93 -13.09 -13.36
C GLU A 51 -18.20 -12.44 -13.90
N THR A 52 -18.95 -11.73 -13.05
CA THR A 52 -20.18 -11.02 -13.47
C THR A 52 -19.89 -10.00 -14.57
N VAL A 53 -18.86 -9.17 -14.40
CA VAL A 53 -18.47 -8.17 -15.41
C VAL A 53 -18.00 -8.86 -16.69
N GLN A 54 -17.24 -9.95 -16.60
CA GLN A 54 -16.82 -10.71 -17.79
C GLN A 54 -18.02 -11.27 -18.56
N ASN A 55 -19.03 -11.79 -17.87
CA ASN A 55 -20.23 -12.28 -18.52
C ASN A 55 -21.03 -11.15 -19.17
N LEU A 56 -21.10 -9.98 -18.52
CA LEU A 56 -21.79 -8.81 -19.07
C LEU A 56 -21.11 -8.27 -20.35
N VAL A 57 -19.78 -8.22 -20.37
CA VAL A 57 -19.00 -7.69 -21.51
C VAL A 57 -19.05 -8.61 -22.74
N ARG A 58 -19.46 -9.89 -22.58
CA ARG A 58 -19.68 -10.80 -23.72
C ARG A 58 -20.89 -10.42 -24.58
N ASN A 59 -21.82 -9.62 -24.05
CA ASN A 59 -22.92 -9.08 -24.84
C ASN A 59 -22.40 -7.91 -25.70
N GLU A 60 -22.51 -8.06 -27.03
CA GLU A 60 -22.00 -7.09 -28.00
C GLU A 60 -22.68 -5.72 -27.88
N GLU A 61 -24.00 -5.68 -27.63
CA GLU A 61 -24.72 -4.41 -27.43
C GLU A 61 -24.17 -3.64 -26.23
N VAL A 62 -23.90 -4.34 -25.11
CA VAL A 62 -23.35 -3.70 -23.91
C VAL A 62 -21.93 -3.18 -24.17
N ARG A 63 -21.13 -3.93 -24.95
CA ARG A 63 -19.76 -3.56 -25.28
C ARG A 63 -19.69 -2.33 -26.20
N GLU A 64 -20.63 -2.20 -27.12
CA GLU A 64 -20.67 -1.10 -28.10
C GLU A 64 -21.25 0.20 -27.52
N PHE A 65 -22.19 0.12 -26.57
CA PHE A 65 -22.83 1.33 -26.02
C PHE A 65 -22.28 1.80 -24.67
N HIS A 66 -21.54 0.98 -23.92
CA HIS A 66 -21.07 1.37 -22.59
C HIS A 66 -19.78 2.24 -22.65
N PRO A 67 -19.78 3.49 -22.11
CA PRO A 67 -18.65 4.43 -22.24
C PRO A 67 -17.30 3.97 -21.65
N LEU A 68 -17.32 3.04 -20.69
CA LEU A 68 -16.10 2.46 -20.11
C LEU A 68 -15.57 1.23 -20.87
N LEU A 69 -16.35 0.66 -21.78
CA LEU A 69 -15.98 -0.52 -22.57
C LEU A 69 -15.61 -0.16 -24.01
N THR A 70 -16.11 0.96 -24.52
CA THR A 70 -15.83 1.46 -25.86
C THR A 70 -14.42 2.01 -25.99
N LYS A 71 -13.73 1.61 -27.07
CA LYS A 71 -12.42 2.15 -27.42
C LYS A 71 -12.60 3.53 -28.05
N ARG A 72 -12.00 4.55 -27.45
CA ARG A 72 -12.04 5.94 -27.91
C ARG A 72 -10.63 6.45 -28.20
N ASP A 73 -10.52 7.48 -29.03
CA ASP A 73 -9.25 8.15 -29.26
C ASP A 73 -8.68 8.73 -27.96
N VAL A 74 -7.39 8.45 -27.72
CA VAL A 74 -6.70 8.87 -26.51
C VAL A 74 -6.28 10.33 -26.65
N LYS A 75 -7.08 11.24 -26.09
CA LYS A 75 -6.76 12.68 -26.04
C LYS A 75 -5.98 13.09 -24.79
N LYS A 76 -6.21 12.40 -23.68
CA LYS A 76 -5.60 12.65 -22.36
C LYS A 76 -5.49 11.35 -21.59
N VAL A 77 -4.37 11.18 -20.89
CA VAL A 77 -4.13 10.06 -19.96
C VAL A 77 -4.16 10.59 -18.54
N ARG A 78 -4.80 9.86 -17.63
CA ARG A 78 -4.77 10.15 -16.19
C ARG A 78 -3.87 9.13 -15.51
N VAL A 79 -2.97 9.62 -14.66
CA VAL A 79 -2.12 8.79 -13.81
C VAL A 79 -2.62 8.93 -12.38
N ILE A 80 -2.83 7.80 -11.71
CA ILE A 80 -3.14 7.75 -10.29
C ILE A 80 -1.92 7.15 -9.60
N LEU A 81 -1.25 7.94 -8.76
CA LEU A 81 -0.13 7.50 -7.95
C LEU A 81 -0.61 7.22 -6.53
N LEU A 82 -0.19 6.09 -5.97
CA LEU A 82 -0.49 5.70 -4.59
C LEU A 82 0.83 5.63 -3.81
N THR A 83 0.96 6.43 -2.75
CA THR A 83 2.16 6.52 -1.89
C THR A 83 1.78 6.29 -0.42
N SER A 84 2.77 6.21 0.47
CA SER A 84 2.49 6.17 1.91
C SER A 84 2.29 7.56 2.50
N ASP A 85 1.38 7.70 3.46
CA ASP A 85 1.21 8.94 4.23
C ASP A 85 2.33 9.16 5.27
N ARG A 86 3.03 8.07 5.65
CA ARG A 86 4.07 8.07 6.69
C ARG A 86 5.47 8.00 6.07
N GLY A 87 6.41 8.71 6.71
CA GLY A 87 7.84 8.60 6.46
C GLY A 87 8.49 7.39 7.16
N LEU A 88 9.83 7.33 7.15
CA LEU A 88 10.63 6.19 7.63
C LEU A 88 10.24 4.85 6.97
N CYS A 89 9.83 4.91 5.70
CA CYS A 89 9.36 3.79 4.88
C CYS A 89 10.46 3.18 4.00
N GLY A 90 11.74 3.49 4.25
CA GLY A 90 12.83 3.11 3.35
C GLY A 90 12.68 3.79 1.99
N SER A 91 13.01 3.08 0.92
CA SER A 91 12.93 3.55 -0.47
C SER A 91 11.54 3.38 -1.12
N PHE A 92 10.46 3.34 -0.32
CA PHE A 92 9.12 3.03 -0.84
C PHE A 92 8.50 4.15 -1.70
N ASN A 93 8.72 5.41 -1.34
CA ASN A 93 8.16 6.58 -2.05
C ASN A 93 9.16 7.24 -3.02
N THR A 94 10.33 6.64 -3.23
CA THR A 94 11.39 7.16 -4.10
C THR A 94 11.38 6.38 -5.40
#